data_AF-A0A9X7E8T2-F1
#
_entry.id   AF-A0A9X7E8T2-F1
#
_cell.length_a   1.000
_cell.length_b   1.000
_cell.length_c   1.000
_cell.angle_alpha   90.00
_cell.angle_beta   90.00
_cell.angle_gamma   90.00
#
_symmetry.space_group_name_H-M   'P 1'
#
loop_
_entity.id
_entity.type
_entity.pdbx_description
1 polymer ?
#
loop_
_entity_poly.entity_id
_entity_poly.type
_entity_poly.pdbx_seq_one_letter_code
_entity_poly.pdbx_strand_id
1 'polypeptide(L)'
;MREGSISLIRMLGSYFQVGNNSPNLIVYMKRRDSSSYVQIQHRVIGLEVQENADQFASTFTITFANEYGQMAPDNWYGKFSSISEWFYNSEVTNTNQLYPQTEFKVSIGYGEEALPYIHGFVSDVKVNAESGTISVTCTTSYKKVLHKSVIPTPGSDEIVAPTGNVYDVVKFFFQKAGVVLHGNRVNIPGTNQSWIVEGATGKRFQKWDEIVRDIIDTTFHYIKHEPDGSCTFMKMPDYAINEPAKFSFREGENLISLDMQLTDQDISNSIVVKCGDYANGFLNSFLLKNVSQGDLREEMIEVPWATTFFARRAVAAAYHLKAIQKFRTLTVAVVGDPRIQLFDVISVYNRDSGQQWNYFVKGINTMISADDGFYQTLDLTVNYGYEPAPYTDITGITVNVDTLRLKLWDWDLEDGDLLNIYCNDKLIEENYFIRNNPTYVDIPLEYGVNIIVFEAVRNPKGILTGRLQVLDTQNNILFDYGSLPDLSFPRVNQDKDHYYIQRPAKTWSVTRVN
;
A
#
# COMPACT_ATOMS: atom_id res chain seq x y z
N MET A 1 35.24 -22.89 18.27
CA MET A 1 34.31 -23.56 19.20
C MET A 1 33.65 -22.66 20.26
N ARG A 2 34.14 -21.45 20.58
CA ARG A 2 33.49 -20.56 21.59
C ARG A 2 32.39 -19.61 21.06
N GLU A 3 32.35 -19.32 19.75
CA GLU A 3 31.30 -18.47 19.16
C GLU A 3 29.97 -19.22 18.95
N GLY A 4 30.04 -20.53 18.63
CA GLY A 4 28.86 -21.38 18.49
C GLY A 4 28.05 -21.52 19.78
N SER A 5 28.69 -21.46 20.95
CA SER A 5 28.01 -21.53 22.25
C SER A 5 27.30 -20.23 22.63
N ILE A 6 27.85 -19.07 22.27
CA ILE A 6 27.24 -17.76 22.61
C ILE A 6 26.06 -17.48 21.68
N SER A 7 26.16 -17.82 20.40
CA SER A 7 25.05 -17.74 19.45
C SER A 7 23.90 -18.67 19.83
N LEU A 8 24.17 -19.91 20.24
CA LEU A 8 23.15 -20.83 20.73
C LEU A 8 22.50 -20.35 22.04
N ILE A 9 23.27 -19.79 22.97
CA ILE A 9 22.73 -19.22 24.21
C ILE A 9 21.89 -17.97 23.95
N ARG A 10 22.29 -17.10 23.00
CA ARG A 10 21.49 -15.96 22.57
C ARG A 10 20.21 -16.42 21.88
N MET A 11 20.31 -17.39 20.98
CA MET A 11 19.17 -17.99 20.30
C MET A 11 18.19 -18.56 21.33
N LEU A 12 18.65 -19.40 22.27
CA LEU A 12 17.81 -19.94 23.35
C LEU A 12 17.22 -18.84 24.24
N GLY A 13 17.99 -17.81 24.61
CA GLY A 13 17.48 -16.67 25.40
C GLY A 13 16.42 -15.83 24.68
N SER A 14 16.54 -15.67 23.36
CA SER A 14 15.53 -15.03 22.50
C SER A 14 14.27 -15.88 22.34
N TYR A 15 14.42 -17.22 22.29
CA TYR A 15 13.31 -18.16 22.20
C TYR A 15 12.55 -18.29 23.53
N PHE A 16 13.23 -18.26 24.67
CA PHE A 16 12.58 -18.43 25.97
C PHE A 16 12.05 -17.14 26.59
N GLN A 17 12.42 -15.96 26.07
CA GLN A 17 11.83 -14.66 26.44
C GLN A 17 11.66 -14.46 27.96
N VAL A 18 12.75 -14.59 28.73
CA VAL A 18 12.73 -14.47 30.20
C VAL A 18 13.34 -13.15 30.68
N GLY A 19 12.95 -12.71 31.89
CA GLY A 19 13.49 -11.50 32.52
C GLY A 19 13.06 -10.21 31.80
N ASN A 20 14.00 -9.33 31.47
CA ASN A 20 13.68 -8.08 30.74
C ASN A 20 13.14 -8.32 29.32
N ASN A 21 13.32 -9.52 28.77
CA ASN A 21 12.76 -9.94 27.49
C ASN A 21 11.42 -10.68 27.66
N SER A 22 10.82 -10.67 28.87
CA SER A 22 9.48 -11.23 29.06
C SER A 22 8.44 -10.36 28.38
N PRO A 23 7.52 -10.94 27.62
CA PRO A 23 6.46 -10.17 26.97
C PRO A 23 5.60 -9.47 28.02
N ASN A 24 5.35 -8.19 27.80
CA ASN A 24 4.46 -7.39 28.64
C ASN A 24 3.21 -7.02 27.85
N LEU A 25 2.05 -7.38 28.40
CA LEU A 25 0.74 -7.16 27.82
C LEU A 25 -0.12 -6.39 28.81
N ILE A 26 -0.51 -5.17 28.42
CA ILE A 26 -1.36 -4.30 29.22
C ILE A 26 -2.66 -4.02 28.47
N VAL A 27 -3.77 -4.40 29.09
CA VAL A 27 -5.11 -4.23 28.51
C VAL A 27 -5.92 -3.26 29.36
N TYR A 28 -6.43 -2.23 28.69
CA TYR A 28 -7.35 -1.24 29.25
C TYR A 28 -8.74 -1.41 28.64
N MET A 29 -9.76 -1.40 29.49
CA MET A 29 -11.17 -1.47 29.10
C MET A 29 -11.89 -0.23 29.58
N LYS A 30 -12.74 0.33 28.71
CA LYS A 30 -13.54 1.50 29.06
C LYS A 30 -14.75 1.12 29.90
N ARG A 31 -15.00 1.90 30.96
CA ARG A 31 -16.22 1.75 31.76
C ARG A 31 -17.43 2.21 30.97
N ARG A 32 -18.54 1.47 31.04
CA ARG A 32 -19.76 1.79 30.27
C ARG A 32 -20.38 3.14 30.67
N ASP A 33 -20.32 3.46 31.97
CA ASP A 33 -20.96 4.65 32.56
C ASP A 33 -19.97 5.81 32.80
N SER A 34 -18.74 5.73 32.27
CA SER A 34 -17.70 6.73 32.51
C SER A 34 -16.78 6.86 31.30
N SER A 35 -16.13 8.02 31.15
CA SER A 35 -15.05 8.22 30.18
C SER A 35 -13.73 7.56 30.58
N SER A 36 -13.66 6.98 31.79
CA SER A 36 -12.45 6.37 32.34
C SER A 36 -12.20 4.94 31.85
N TYR A 37 -10.92 4.57 31.87
CA TYR A 37 -10.43 3.23 31.53
C TYR A 37 -9.98 2.50 32.80
N VAL A 38 -10.13 1.17 32.80
CA VAL A 38 -9.65 0.27 33.86
C VAL A 38 -8.66 -0.72 33.25
N GLN A 39 -7.55 -0.93 33.92
CA GLN A 39 -6.55 -1.92 33.55
C GLN A 39 -6.96 -3.31 34.07
N ILE A 40 -6.91 -4.34 33.22
CA ILE A 40 -7.32 -5.72 33.55
C ILE A 40 -6.12 -6.68 33.52
N GLN A 41 -4.97 -6.27 34.05
CA GLN A 41 -3.71 -6.98 33.80
C GLN A 41 -3.65 -8.39 34.41
N HIS A 42 -4.27 -8.62 35.56
CA HIS A 42 -4.11 -9.87 36.32
C HIS A 42 -4.92 -11.08 35.80
N ARG A 43 -5.59 -10.98 34.64
CA ARG A 43 -6.35 -12.09 34.04
C ARG A 43 -6.07 -12.32 32.57
N VAL A 44 -5.24 -11.51 31.93
CA VAL A 44 -4.97 -11.68 30.50
C VAL A 44 -4.00 -12.83 30.33
N ILE A 45 -4.44 -13.86 29.59
CA ILE A 45 -3.64 -15.05 29.28
C ILE A 45 -2.91 -14.85 27.95
N GLY A 46 -3.56 -14.17 27.00
CA GLY A 46 -2.95 -13.92 25.70
C GLY A 46 -3.69 -12.90 24.85
N LEU A 47 -3.03 -12.54 23.75
CA LEU A 47 -3.48 -11.63 22.72
C LEU A 47 -3.11 -12.21 21.36
N GLU A 48 -4.06 -12.19 20.44
CA GLU A 48 -3.83 -12.39 19.01
C GLU A 48 -4.31 -11.15 18.26
N VAL A 49 -3.48 -10.58 17.38
CA VAL A 49 -3.84 -9.42 16.56
C VAL A 49 -3.55 -9.72 15.11
N GLN A 50 -4.55 -9.55 14.26
CA GLN A 50 -4.47 -9.77 12.83
C GLN A 50 -4.65 -8.45 12.08
N GLU A 51 -3.60 -8.05 11.37
CA GLU A 51 -3.54 -6.86 10.53
C GLU A 51 -3.21 -7.27 9.09
N ASN A 52 -3.91 -6.72 8.11
CA ASN A 52 -3.66 -7.01 6.70
C ASN A 52 -3.97 -5.79 5.84
N ALA A 53 -3.08 -5.44 4.91
CA ALA A 53 -3.25 -4.33 3.97
C ALA A 53 -4.39 -4.51 2.94
N ASP A 54 -5.02 -5.67 2.82
CA ASP A 54 -6.24 -5.84 2.02
C ASP A 54 -7.52 -5.64 2.87
N GLN A 55 -7.39 -5.68 4.20
CA GLN A 55 -8.49 -5.58 5.16
C GLN A 55 -8.31 -4.37 6.09
N PHE A 56 -8.99 -3.26 5.79
CA PHE A 56 -8.96 -2.04 6.61
C PHE A 56 -9.35 -2.26 8.08
N ALA A 57 -10.20 -3.26 8.34
CA ALA A 57 -10.65 -3.62 9.67
C ALA A 57 -9.75 -4.72 10.28
N SER A 58 -8.75 -4.31 11.03
CA SER A 58 -7.95 -5.24 11.83
C SER A 58 -8.75 -5.78 13.02
N THR A 59 -8.46 -7.02 13.39
CA THR A 59 -9.13 -7.72 14.49
C THR A 59 -8.13 -8.15 15.54
N PHE A 60 -8.51 -8.09 16.81
CA PHE A 60 -7.69 -8.61 17.89
C PHE A 60 -8.54 -9.37 18.89
N THR A 61 -8.04 -10.51 19.34
CA THR A 61 -8.68 -11.38 20.32
C THR A 61 -7.87 -11.36 21.60
N ILE A 62 -8.52 -11.03 22.70
CA ILE A 62 -7.93 -11.07 24.04
C ILE A 62 -8.52 -12.26 24.79
N THR A 63 -7.66 -13.12 25.31
CA THR A 63 -8.08 -14.27 26.11
C THR A 63 -7.86 -13.98 27.58
N PHE A 64 -8.93 -14.11 28.37
CA PHE A 64 -8.93 -13.92 29.81
C PHE A 64 -9.14 -15.24 30.56
N ALA A 65 -8.47 -15.37 31.70
CA ALA A 65 -8.77 -16.38 32.71
C ALA A 65 -10.15 -16.09 33.31
N ASN A 66 -11.03 -17.07 33.25
CA ASN A 66 -12.40 -16.97 33.73
C ASN A 66 -12.66 -18.03 34.81
N GLU A 67 -11.78 -18.02 35.82
CA GLU A 67 -11.94 -18.85 37.01
C GLU A 67 -13.35 -18.69 37.58
N TYR A 68 -14.04 -19.82 37.69
CA TYR A 68 -15.38 -19.92 38.28
C TYR A 68 -16.45 -19.02 37.64
N GLY A 69 -16.25 -18.61 36.38
CA GLY A 69 -17.24 -17.82 35.64
C GLY A 69 -17.29 -16.35 36.05
N GLN A 70 -16.31 -15.84 36.80
CA GLN A 70 -16.37 -14.51 37.40
C GLN A 70 -16.42 -13.35 36.39
N MET A 71 -15.82 -13.51 35.21
CA MET A 71 -15.83 -12.51 34.14
C MET A 71 -16.97 -12.72 33.15
N ALA A 72 -17.78 -13.78 33.30
CA ALA A 72 -18.87 -14.04 32.37
C ALA A 72 -19.89 -12.88 32.38
N PRO A 73 -20.39 -12.44 31.21
CA PRO A 73 -21.36 -11.33 31.12
C PRO A 73 -22.64 -11.58 31.94
N ASP A 74 -23.04 -12.85 32.05
CA ASP A 74 -24.24 -13.29 32.80
C ASP A 74 -23.91 -13.79 34.23
N ASN A 75 -22.73 -13.45 34.75
CA ASN A 75 -22.39 -13.82 36.12
C ASN A 75 -23.29 -13.06 37.12
N TRP A 76 -23.89 -13.80 38.04
CA TRP A 76 -24.83 -13.30 39.04
C TRP A 76 -24.42 -13.75 40.44
N TYR A 77 -24.48 -12.82 41.40
CA TYR A 77 -24.16 -13.07 42.80
C TYR A 77 -25.21 -14.00 43.43
N GLY A 78 -24.78 -15.19 43.89
CA GLY A 78 -25.68 -16.19 44.47
C GLY A 78 -26.29 -17.18 43.46
N LYS A 79 -25.75 -17.26 42.24
CA LYS A 79 -26.08 -18.32 41.26
C LYS A 79 -25.89 -19.74 41.86
N PHE A 80 -24.92 -19.90 42.75
CA PHE A 80 -24.70 -21.13 43.50
C PHE A 80 -24.83 -20.86 45.00
N SER A 81 -26.01 -21.17 45.56
CA SER A 81 -26.34 -20.94 46.97
C SER A 81 -25.49 -21.74 47.96
N SER A 82 -24.87 -22.83 47.52
CA SER A 82 -24.02 -23.70 48.34
C SER A 82 -22.53 -23.30 48.34
N ILE A 83 -22.12 -22.31 47.55
CA ILE A 83 -20.70 -21.98 47.31
C ILE A 83 -20.35 -20.56 47.82
N SER A 84 -21.04 -20.11 48.87
CA SER A 84 -21.21 -18.69 49.20
C SER A 84 -20.01 -17.97 49.85
N GLU A 85 -19.02 -18.67 50.41
CA GLU A 85 -18.04 -18.00 51.30
C GLU A 85 -16.69 -17.62 50.67
N TRP A 86 -16.24 -18.29 49.60
CA TRP A 86 -14.93 -18.02 48.97
C TRP A 86 -15.04 -17.41 47.56
N PHE A 87 -16.11 -17.71 46.83
CA PHE A 87 -16.21 -17.44 45.38
C PHE A 87 -16.64 -16.03 45.02
N TYR A 88 -17.34 -15.36 45.94
CA TYR A 88 -18.06 -14.13 45.69
C TYR A 88 -17.42 -12.89 46.33
N ASN A 89 -16.31 -13.06 47.07
CA ASN A 89 -15.52 -11.96 47.64
C ASN A 89 -14.48 -11.38 46.66
N SER A 90 -14.37 -11.91 45.44
CA SER A 90 -13.58 -11.26 44.39
C SER A 90 -14.41 -10.15 43.74
N GLU A 91 -13.99 -8.91 43.90
CA GLU A 91 -14.62 -7.68 43.37
C GLU A 91 -14.57 -7.58 41.82
N VAL A 92 -15.09 -8.56 41.08
CA VAL A 92 -15.12 -8.48 39.62
C VAL A 92 -16.35 -7.67 39.18
N THR A 93 -16.24 -6.35 39.33
CA THR A 93 -17.26 -5.33 39.01
C THR A 93 -17.44 -5.04 37.51
N ASN A 94 -16.87 -5.89 36.65
CA ASN A 94 -16.67 -5.59 35.22
C ASN A 94 -17.49 -6.48 34.26
N THR A 95 -18.43 -7.29 34.74
CA THR A 95 -19.24 -8.23 33.93
C THR A 95 -20.02 -7.52 32.81
N ASN A 96 -20.60 -6.36 33.10
CA ASN A 96 -21.33 -5.55 32.11
C ASN A 96 -20.46 -4.83 31.08
N GLN A 97 -19.13 -4.92 31.20
CA GLN A 97 -18.17 -4.24 30.32
C GLN A 97 -17.66 -5.16 29.20
N LEU A 98 -17.89 -6.47 29.26
CA LEU A 98 -17.57 -7.38 28.14
C LEU A 98 -18.64 -7.41 27.04
N TYR A 99 -19.69 -6.60 27.13
CA TYR A 99 -20.71 -6.56 26.09
C TYR A 99 -20.16 -5.96 24.78
N PRO A 100 -20.76 -6.31 23.61
CA PRO A 100 -20.42 -5.68 22.34
C PRO A 100 -20.49 -4.15 22.42
N GLN A 101 -19.60 -3.49 21.67
CA GLN A 101 -19.38 -2.03 21.63
C GLN A 101 -18.59 -1.42 22.79
N THR A 102 -18.17 -2.19 23.80
CA THR A 102 -17.19 -1.67 24.77
C THR A 102 -15.83 -1.43 24.11
N GLU A 103 -15.15 -0.38 24.52
CA GLU A 103 -13.88 0.08 23.96
C GLU A 103 -12.69 -0.54 24.72
N PHE A 104 -11.71 -1.08 23.99
CA PHE A 104 -10.51 -1.73 24.51
C PHE A 104 -9.26 -1.11 23.88
N LYS A 105 -8.26 -0.82 24.72
CA LYS A 105 -6.91 -0.38 24.33
C LYS A 105 -5.90 -1.40 24.80
N VAL A 106 -4.96 -1.74 23.94
CA VAL A 106 -3.92 -2.71 24.23
C VAL A 106 -2.56 -2.07 24.01
N SER A 107 -1.67 -2.26 24.98
CA SER A 107 -0.26 -1.91 24.88
C SER A 107 0.58 -3.17 25.04
N ILE A 108 1.58 -3.33 24.20
CA ILE A 108 2.45 -4.51 24.19
C ILE A 108 3.93 -4.09 24.19
N GLY A 109 4.81 -4.96 24.65
CA GLY A 109 6.24 -4.75 24.61
C GLY A 109 6.99 -5.77 25.46
N TYR A 110 8.10 -5.35 26.07
CA TYR A 110 8.97 -6.21 26.86
C TYR A 110 9.35 -5.55 28.19
N GLY A 111 9.38 -6.33 29.27
CA GLY A 111 9.74 -5.82 30.59
C GLY A 111 8.84 -4.65 31.02
N GLU A 112 9.41 -3.51 31.39
CA GLU A 112 8.65 -2.31 31.77
C GLU A 112 8.25 -1.42 30.57
N GLU A 113 8.79 -1.69 29.38
CA GLU A 113 8.55 -0.89 28.17
C GLU A 113 7.38 -1.47 27.36
N ALA A 114 6.17 -0.97 27.60
CA ALA A 114 4.99 -1.27 26.79
C ALA A 114 4.58 -0.05 25.95
N LEU A 115 4.36 -0.26 24.65
CA LEU A 115 3.92 0.78 23.71
C LEU A 115 2.43 0.62 23.38
N PRO A 116 1.67 1.72 23.22
CA PRO A 116 0.32 1.65 22.66
C PRO A 116 0.34 0.98 21.30
N TYR A 117 -0.46 -0.08 21.14
CA TYR A 117 -0.38 -0.95 19.96
C TYR A 117 -1.69 -0.96 19.17
N ILE A 118 -2.79 -1.36 19.79
CA ILE A 118 -4.08 -1.45 19.08
C ILE A 118 -5.25 -0.99 19.96
N HIS A 119 -6.27 -0.46 19.29
CA HIS A 119 -7.48 0.04 19.91
C HIS A 119 -8.72 -0.32 19.09
N GLY A 120 -9.79 -0.76 19.75
CA GLY A 120 -11.03 -1.14 19.08
C GLY A 120 -12.20 -1.40 20.01
N PHE A 121 -13.24 -2.01 19.42
CA PHE A 121 -14.52 -2.24 20.05
C PHE A 121 -14.86 -3.73 20.07
N VAL A 122 -15.39 -4.22 21.18
CA VAL A 122 -15.84 -5.62 21.34
C VAL A 122 -16.87 -5.96 20.28
N SER A 123 -16.60 -7.02 19.52
CA SER A 123 -17.43 -7.58 18.45
C SER A 123 -18.08 -8.88 18.87
N ASP A 124 -17.29 -9.79 19.42
CA ASP A 124 -17.77 -11.10 19.87
C ASP A 124 -17.16 -11.44 21.23
N VAL A 125 -17.91 -12.17 22.05
CA VAL A 125 -17.43 -12.70 23.33
C VAL A 125 -17.83 -14.16 23.44
N LYS A 126 -16.81 -15.00 23.51
CA LYS A 126 -16.96 -16.45 23.64
C LYS A 126 -16.52 -16.89 25.03
N VAL A 127 -17.42 -17.53 25.76
CA VAL A 127 -17.14 -18.15 27.06
C VAL A 127 -16.91 -19.63 26.84
N ASN A 128 -15.73 -20.14 27.19
CA ASN A 128 -15.44 -21.56 27.22
C ASN A 128 -15.42 -22.05 28.68
N ALA A 129 -16.42 -22.84 29.05
CA ALA A 129 -16.56 -23.36 30.39
C ALA A 129 -15.58 -24.51 30.70
N GLU A 130 -15.16 -25.28 29.68
CA GLU A 130 -14.25 -26.42 29.85
C GLU A 130 -12.82 -25.95 30.12
N SER A 131 -12.34 -24.99 29.33
CA SER A 131 -11.02 -24.39 29.55
C SER A 131 -11.03 -23.30 30.63
N GLY A 132 -12.21 -22.89 31.12
CA GLY A 132 -12.33 -21.80 32.08
C GLY A 132 -11.82 -20.47 31.55
N THR A 133 -12.01 -20.18 30.25
CA THR A 133 -11.50 -18.96 29.60
C THR A 133 -12.62 -18.16 28.93
N ILE A 134 -12.40 -16.85 28.77
CA ILE A 134 -13.24 -15.99 27.92
C ILE A 134 -12.37 -15.40 26.83
N SER A 135 -12.80 -15.51 25.58
CA SER A 135 -12.16 -14.87 24.44
C SER A 135 -13.02 -13.69 24.01
N VAL A 136 -12.42 -12.50 23.97
CA VAL A 136 -13.07 -11.26 23.56
C VAL A 136 -12.46 -10.83 22.24
N THR A 137 -13.22 -10.93 21.17
CA THR A 137 -12.80 -10.50 19.83
C THR A 137 -13.24 -9.07 19.62
N CYS A 138 -12.28 -8.20 19.34
CA CYS A 138 -12.46 -6.80 19.06
C CYS A 138 -12.11 -6.49 17.61
N THR A 139 -12.77 -5.46 17.06
CA THR A 139 -12.44 -4.90 15.75
C THR A 139 -12.04 -3.44 15.96
N THR A 140 -11.06 -2.95 15.20
CA THR A 140 -10.60 -1.55 15.29
C THR A 140 -11.72 -0.54 15.03
N SER A 141 -11.45 0.75 15.20
CA SER A 141 -12.44 1.82 15.01
C SER A 141 -13.15 1.78 13.65
N TYR A 142 -12.53 1.19 12.64
CA TYR A 142 -13.13 0.89 11.34
C TYR A 142 -14.44 0.09 11.43
N LYS A 143 -14.67 -0.66 12.51
CA LYS A 143 -15.93 -1.33 12.83
C LYS A 143 -17.17 -0.44 12.62
N LYS A 144 -17.07 0.85 12.97
CA LYS A 144 -18.17 1.81 12.80
C LYS A 144 -18.49 2.08 11.34
N VAL A 145 -17.46 2.11 10.48
CA VAL A 145 -17.60 2.26 9.02
C VAL A 145 -18.18 0.98 8.42
N LEU A 146 -17.73 -0.19 8.90
CA LEU A 146 -18.17 -1.49 8.43
C LEU A 146 -19.65 -1.79 8.72
N HIS A 147 -20.12 -1.55 9.95
CA HIS A 147 -21.46 -2.00 10.36
C HIS A 147 -22.55 -0.93 10.29
N LYS A 148 -22.23 0.37 10.44
CA LYS A 148 -23.26 1.40 10.40
C LYS A 148 -23.77 1.55 8.97
N SER A 149 -25.09 1.58 8.84
CA SER A 149 -25.71 1.94 7.56
C SER A 149 -25.77 3.46 7.40
N VAL A 150 -25.81 3.89 6.15
CA VAL A 150 -26.08 5.27 5.76
C VAL A 150 -27.49 5.64 6.20
N ILE A 151 -27.60 6.73 6.97
CA ILE A 151 -28.86 7.33 7.38
C ILE A 151 -28.92 8.74 6.78
N PRO A 152 -29.63 8.92 5.65
CA PRO A 152 -29.82 10.24 5.03
C PRO A 152 -30.59 11.21 5.92
N THR A 153 -30.43 12.50 5.63
CA THR A 153 -31.20 13.57 6.24
C THR A 153 -32.71 13.36 5.97
N PRO A 154 -33.60 13.67 6.93
CA PRO A 154 -35.05 13.54 6.70
C PRO A 154 -35.49 14.25 5.42
N GLY A 155 -36.15 13.51 4.52
CA GLY A 155 -36.61 14.00 3.21
C GLY A 155 -35.69 13.70 2.02
N SER A 156 -34.54 13.05 2.23
CA SER A 156 -33.67 12.50 1.17
C SER A 156 -33.52 10.99 1.32
N ASP A 157 -33.30 10.30 0.20
CA ASP A 157 -32.92 8.88 0.17
C ASP A 157 -31.41 8.67 0.03
N GLU A 158 -30.66 9.74 -0.19
CA GLU A 158 -29.22 9.70 -0.43
C GLU A 158 -28.47 10.79 0.35
N ILE A 159 -27.21 10.49 0.66
CA ILE A 159 -26.21 11.46 1.12
C ILE A 159 -25.22 11.66 -0.02
N VAL A 160 -25.12 12.89 -0.50
CA VAL A 160 -24.15 13.28 -1.53
C VAL A 160 -22.94 13.91 -0.85
N ALA A 161 -21.75 13.36 -1.07
CA ALA A 161 -20.51 13.98 -0.64
C ALA A 161 -20.21 15.23 -1.49
N PRO A 162 -19.58 16.27 -0.92
CA PRO A 162 -19.18 17.43 -1.70
C PRO A 162 -18.16 17.01 -2.78
N THR A 163 -18.30 17.57 -3.99
CA THR A 163 -17.28 17.43 -5.02
C THR A 163 -15.96 17.99 -4.51
N GLY A 164 -14.89 17.19 -4.60
CA GLY A 164 -13.61 17.60 -4.06
C GLY A 164 -12.56 16.52 -4.18
N ASN A 165 -11.45 16.71 -3.46
CA ASN A 165 -10.36 15.75 -3.45
C ASN A 165 -10.82 14.39 -2.90
N VAL A 166 -10.28 13.29 -3.43
CA VAL A 166 -10.52 11.92 -2.92
C VAL A 166 -10.46 11.85 -1.39
N TYR A 167 -9.43 12.43 -0.78
CA TYR A 167 -9.28 12.44 0.68
C TYR A 167 -10.42 13.19 1.39
N ASP A 168 -10.82 14.35 0.87
CA ASP A 168 -11.88 15.17 1.47
C ASP A 168 -13.24 14.44 1.41
N VAL A 169 -13.49 13.70 0.31
CA VAL A 169 -14.69 12.84 0.13
C VAL A 169 -14.67 11.65 1.09
N VAL A 170 -13.58 10.90 1.18
CA VAL A 170 -13.45 9.76 2.10
C VAL A 170 -13.59 10.25 3.55
N LYS A 171 -12.94 11.36 3.90
CA LYS A 171 -13.04 11.98 5.23
C LYS A 171 -14.47 12.35 5.59
N PHE A 172 -15.25 12.86 4.65
CA PHE A 172 -16.67 13.15 4.88
C PHE A 172 -17.45 11.90 5.30
N PHE A 173 -17.27 10.77 4.62
CA PHE A 173 -17.94 9.52 4.96
C PHE A 173 -17.47 8.97 6.33
N PHE A 174 -16.17 9.05 6.62
CA PHE A 174 -15.61 8.67 7.93
C PHE A 174 -16.21 9.48 9.09
N GLN A 175 -16.31 10.79 8.92
CA GLN A 175 -16.90 11.68 9.92
C GLN A 175 -18.38 11.35 10.15
N LYS A 176 -19.15 11.02 9.11
CA LYS A 176 -20.54 10.57 9.24
C LYS A 176 -20.67 9.22 9.94
N ALA A 177 -19.72 8.31 9.75
CA ALA A 177 -19.64 7.05 10.49
C ALA A 177 -19.23 7.26 11.97
N GLY A 178 -18.61 8.39 12.31
CA GLY A 178 -18.14 8.73 13.65
C GLY A 178 -16.73 8.20 13.94
N VAL A 179 -15.88 8.20 12.92
CA VAL A 179 -14.44 7.87 12.99
C VAL A 179 -13.65 9.07 12.49
N VAL A 180 -12.56 9.42 13.18
CA VAL A 180 -11.67 10.50 12.76
C VAL A 180 -10.70 9.95 11.72
N LEU A 181 -10.60 10.63 10.57
CA LEU A 181 -9.66 10.30 9.51
C LEU A 181 -8.61 11.40 9.38
N HIS A 182 -7.34 11.00 9.47
CA HIS A 182 -6.16 11.79 9.17
C HIS A 182 -5.62 11.45 7.79
N GLY A 183 -4.81 12.32 7.20
CA GLY A 183 -4.25 12.11 5.86
C GLY A 183 -4.06 13.40 5.10
N ASN A 184 -3.56 13.25 3.87
CA ASN A 184 -3.24 14.35 2.96
C ASN A 184 -4.11 14.30 1.71
N ARG A 185 -4.28 15.45 1.06
CA ARG A 185 -4.93 15.53 -0.25
C ARG A 185 -4.14 14.75 -1.30
N VAL A 186 -4.87 14.09 -2.18
CA VAL A 186 -4.33 13.20 -3.20
C VAL A 186 -4.15 13.94 -4.52
N ASN A 187 -2.98 13.81 -5.13
CA ASN A 187 -2.73 14.24 -6.50
C ASN A 187 -2.69 13.04 -7.44
N ILE A 188 -3.02 13.25 -8.71
CA ILE A 188 -2.85 12.24 -9.74
C ILE A 188 -1.35 11.95 -9.89
N PRO A 189 -0.90 10.68 -9.80
CA PRO A 189 0.52 10.34 -9.88
C PRO A 189 1.21 10.94 -11.11
N GLY A 190 2.40 11.51 -10.92
CA GLY A 190 3.16 12.17 -11.98
C GLY A 190 2.66 13.56 -12.38
N THR A 191 1.65 14.11 -11.68
CA THR A 191 1.10 15.43 -11.96
C THR A 191 0.91 16.25 -10.67
N ASN A 192 0.77 17.57 -10.81
CA ASN A 192 0.35 18.46 -9.73
C ASN A 192 -1.18 18.63 -9.66
N GLN A 193 -1.93 17.86 -10.44
CA GLN A 193 -3.39 17.95 -10.48
C GLN A 193 -3.99 17.18 -9.31
N SER A 194 -4.91 17.80 -8.59
CA SER A 194 -5.67 17.13 -7.55
C SER A 194 -6.57 16.05 -8.14
N TRP A 195 -6.66 14.93 -7.44
CA TRP A 195 -7.56 13.85 -7.79
C TRP A 195 -8.98 14.18 -7.31
N ILE A 196 -9.87 14.55 -8.22
CA ILE A 196 -11.24 15.00 -7.90
C ILE A 196 -12.23 13.84 -8.07
N VAL A 197 -13.12 13.69 -7.09
CA VAL A 197 -14.27 12.78 -7.15
C VAL A 197 -15.53 13.64 -7.19
N GLU A 198 -16.36 13.41 -8.21
CA GLU A 198 -17.64 14.10 -8.37
C GLU A 198 -18.79 13.12 -8.11
N GLY A 199 -19.79 13.56 -7.34
CA GLY A 199 -21.05 12.82 -7.20
C GLY A 199 -20.98 11.50 -6.44
N ALA A 200 -20.02 11.32 -5.52
CA ALA A 200 -20.03 10.15 -4.64
C ALA A 200 -21.28 10.18 -3.73
N THR A 201 -22.17 9.21 -3.88
CA THR A 201 -23.41 9.11 -3.11
C THR A 201 -23.43 7.88 -2.22
N GLY A 202 -24.02 8.04 -1.03
CA GLY A 202 -24.38 6.94 -0.15
C GLY A 202 -25.90 6.80 -0.09
N LYS A 203 -26.41 5.63 -0.43
CA LYS A 203 -27.85 5.35 -0.42
C LYS A 203 -28.30 4.83 0.93
N ARG A 204 -29.56 5.06 1.31
CA ARG A 204 -30.14 4.46 2.52
C ARG A 204 -29.90 2.95 2.54
N PHE A 205 -29.59 2.41 3.73
CA PHE A 205 -29.26 1.00 4.01
C PHE A 205 -27.89 0.52 3.55
N GLN A 206 -27.24 1.19 2.59
CA GLN A 206 -25.86 0.92 2.18
C GLN A 206 -24.90 1.04 3.38
N LYS A 207 -23.79 0.29 3.37
CA LYS A 207 -22.74 0.44 4.39
C LYS A 207 -21.77 1.54 3.98
N TRP A 208 -21.19 2.22 4.97
CA TRP A 208 -20.16 3.23 4.68
C TRP A 208 -18.91 2.60 4.07
N ASP A 209 -18.55 1.37 4.49
CA ASP A 209 -17.42 0.61 3.95
C ASP A 209 -17.53 0.36 2.44
N GLU A 210 -18.72 0.03 1.93
CA GLU A 210 -18.93 -0.20 0.49
C GLU A 210 -18.57 1.04 -0.33
N ILE A 211 -19.08 2.20 0.08
CA ILE A 211 -18.81 3.50 -0.59
C ILE A 211 -17.32 3.85 -0.52
N VAL A 212 -16.73 3.64 0.66
CA VAL A 212 -15.31 3.92 0.88
C VAL A 212 -14.44 2.99 0.02
N ARG A 213 -14.77 1.70 -0.05
CA ARG A 213 -14.05 0.72 -0.88
C ARG A 213 -14.13 1.03 -2.36
N ASP A 214 -15.30 1.39 -2.87
CA ASP A 214 -15.44 1.77 -4.29
C ASP A 214 -14.48 2.91 -4.68
N ILE A 215 -14.28 3.87 -3.78
CA ILE A 215 -13.35 4.98 -3.98
C ILE A 215 -11.90 4.56 -3.74
N ILE A 216 -11.63 3.79 -2.68
CA ILE A 216 -10.25 3.51 -2.26
C ILE A 216 -9.63 2.38 -3.06
N ASP A 217 -10.34 1.30 -3.39
CA ASP A 217 -9.80 0.16 -4.13
C ASP A 217 -9.36 0.52 -5.54
N THR A 218 -9.94 1.60 -6.09
CA THR A 218 -9.57 2.20 -7.37
C THR A 218 -8.43 3.21 -7.24
N THR A 219 -7.99 3.51 -6.02
CA THR A 219 -6.83 4.37 -5.72
C THR A 219 -5.72 3.56 -5.07
N PHE A 220 -4.46 3.96 -5.24
CA PHE A 220 -3.33 3.35 -4.53
C PHE A 220 -3.25 3.76 -3.06
N HIS A 221 -4.38 3.83 -2.37
CA HIS A 221 -4.43 4.27 -0.99
C HIS A 221 -4.95 3.17 -0.09
N TYR A 222 -4.56 3.26 1.17
CA TYR A 222 -4.94 2.33 2.20
C TYR A 222 -5.36 3.12 3.44
N ILE A 223 -6.20 2.49 4.27
CA ILE A 223 -6.60 3.04 5.56
C ILE A 223 -5.92 2.24 6.67
N LYS A 224 -4.98 2.90 7.33
CA LYS A 224 -4.32 2.38 8.51
C LYS A 224 -5.12 2.76 9.76
N HIS A 225 -5.24 1.85 10.71
CA HIS A 225 -5.77 2.18 12.03
C HIS A 225 -4.65 2.68 12.94
N GLU A 226 -4.96 3.62 13.82
CA GLU A 226 -3.98 4.17 14.75
C GLU A 226 -4.28 3.70 16.20
N PRO A 227 -3.26 3.58 17.07
CA PRO A 227 -3.46 3.16 18.46
C PRO A 227 -4.38 4.08 19.28
N ASP A 228 -4.62 5.31 18.83
CA ASP A 228 -5.54 6.26 19.47
C ASP A 228 -7.01 6.06 19.09
N GLY A 229 -7.30 5.21 18.09
CA GLY A 229 -8.64 4.96 17.56
C GLY A 229 -9.04 5.81 16.37
N SER A 230 -8.17 6.69 15.88
CA SER A 230 -8.32 7.31 14.59
C SER A 230 -7.91 6.35 13.46
N CYS A 231 -8.10 6.79 12.23
CA CYS A 231 -7.58 6.11 11.05
C CYS A 231 -6.77 7.11 10.21
N THR A 232 -5.75 6.62 9.51
CA THR A 232 -4.91 7.39 8.61
C THR A 232 -5.12 6.91 7.18
N PHE A 233 -5.53 7.83 6.31
CA PHE A 233 -5.56 7.65 4.87
C PHE A 233 -4.19 7.96 4.29
N MET A 234 -3.53 6.95 3.73
CA MET A 234 -2.18 7.07 3.20
C MET A 234 -2.06 6.37 1.87
N LYS A 235 -1.16 6.89 1.02
CA LYS A 235 -0.79 6.20 -0.22
C LYS A 235 0.01 4.94 0.13
N MET A 236 -0.24 3.86 -0.59
CA MET A 236 0.68 2.74 -0.63
C MET A 236 2.05 3.25 -1.10
N PRO A 237 3.15 3.05 -0.35
CA PRO A 237 4.41 3.70 -0.69
C PRO A 237 4.96 3.19 -2.03
N ASP A 238 5.59 4.10 -2.79
CA ASP A 238 6.31 3.75 -4.01
C ASP A 238 7.72 3.30 -3.61
N TYR A 239 7.94 1.99 -3.50
CA TYR A 239 9.21 1.49 -2.99
C TYR A 239 10.23 1.25 -4.09
N ALA A 240 11.48 1.61 -3.79
CA ALA A 240 12.61 1.25 -4.63
C ALA A 240 13.08 -0.17 -4.32
N ILE A 241 13.54 -0.91 -5.33
CA ILE A 241 14.10 -2.28 -5.16
C ILE A 241 15.26 -2.31 -4.15
N ASN A 242 16.00 -1.20 -4.00
CA ASN A 242 17.16 -1.08 -3.12
C ASN A 242 16.88 -0.24 -1.86
N GLU A 243 15.63 -0.02 -1.50
CA GLU A 243 15.30 0.73 -0.29
C GLU A 243 15.88 0.04 0.95
N PRO A 244 16.55 0.78 1.86
CA PRO A 244 17.20 0.16 3.02
C PRO A 244 16.15 -0.49 3.93
N ALA A 245 16.40 -1.74 4.30
CA ALA A 245 15.52 -2.47 5.20
C ALA A 245 15.59 -1.90 6.61
N LYS A 246 14.42 -1.64 7.20
CA LYS A 246 14.27 -1.20 8.60
C LYS A 246 14.60 -2.35 9.56
N PHE A 247 14.26 -3.58 9.18
CA PHE A 247 14.53 -4.79 9.93
C PHE A 247 15.24 -5.84 9.07
N SER A 248 16.07 -6.68 9.69
CA SER A 248 16.78 -7.76 9.02
C SER A 248 16.56 -9.07 9.75
N PHE A 249 16.06 -10.06 9.02
CA PHE A 249 15.77 -11.40 9.54
C PHE A 249 16.67 -12.42 8.85
N ARG A 250 17.45 -13.11 9.67
CA ARG A 250 18.44 -14.09 9.22
C ARG A 250 18.16 -15.45 9.85
N GLU A 251 18.24 -16.47 9.02
CA GLU A 251 18.18 -17.86 9.47
C GLU A 251 19.22 -18.14 10.56
N GLY A 252 18.79 -18.79 11.63
CA GLY A 252 19.65 -19.12 12.78
C GLY A 252 19.88 -17.98 13.78
N GLU A 253 19.36 -16.77 13.52
CA GLU A 253 19.45 -15.64 14.45
C GLU A 253 18.07 -15.22 14.99
N ASN A 254 17.19 -14.71 14.13
CA ASN A 254 15.90 -14.13 14.49
C ASN A 254 14.77 -14.48 13.52
N LEU A 255 15.07 -15.25 12.46
CA LEU A 255 14.09 -15.88 11.60
C LEU A 255 13.76 -17.28 12.15
N ILE A 256 12.50 -17.51 12.50
CA ILE A 256 12.01 -18.77 13.09
C ILE A 256 11.60 -19.74 11.98
N SER A 257 10.77 -19.27 11.06
CA SER A 257 10.33 -20.05 9.90
C SER A 257 10.07 -19.14 8.71
N LEU A 258 10.08 -19.74 7.53
CA LEU A 258 9.80 -19.09 6.26
C LEU A 258 9.03 -20.07 5.37
N ASP A 259 7.91 -19.61 4.83
CA ASP A 259 7.11 -20.30 3.83
C ASP A 259 6.93 -19.42 2.60
N MET A 260 7.07 -19.98 1.41
CA MET A 260 6.98 -19.25 0.15
C MET A 260 6.03 -19.95 -0.80
N GLN A 261 5.14 -19.18 -1.41
CA GLN A 261 4.22 -19.65 -2.43
C GLN A 261 4.27 -18.76 -3.67
N LEU A 262 4.21 -19.40 -4.84
CA LEU A 262 4.01 -18.77 -6.14
C LEU A 262 2.71 -19.29 -6.75
N THR A 263 1.87 -18.41 -7.28
CA THR A 263 0.61 -18.77 -7.92
C THR A 263 0.34 -17.89 -9.14
N ASP A 264 -0.27 -18.45 -10.17
CA ASP A 264 -0.77 -17.71 -11.34
C ASP A 264 -2.31 -17.62 -11.35
N GLN A 265 -2.98 -18.10 -10.30
CA GLN A 265 -4.44 -18.07 -10.18
C GLN A 265 -4.95 -16.67 -9.89
N ASP A 266 -6.05 -16.28 -10.56
CA ASP A 266 -6.70 -14.97 -10.42
C ASP A 266 -5.76 -13.77 -10.66
N ILE A 267 -4.84 -13.93 -11.61
CA ILE A 267 -3.89 -12.91 -12.05
C ILE A 267 -4.24 -12.45 -13.46
N SER A 268 -4.69 -11.21 -13.55
CA SER A 268 -4.92 -10.47 -14.79
C SER A 268 -3.64 -9.74 -15.19
N ASN A 269 -3.24 -9.83 -16.47
CA ASN A 269 -2.04 -9.16 -17.00
C ASN A 269 -2.37 -7.97 -17.91
N SER A 270 -3.62 -7.83 -18.32
CA SER A 270 -4.17 -6.67 -19.03
C SER A 270 -5.38 -6.13 -18.25
N ILE A 271 -5.37 -4.84 -17.92
CA ILE A 271 -6.47 -4.16 -17.22
C ILE A 271 -7.06 -3.09 -18.14
N VAL A 272 -8.37 -3.22 -18.43
CA VAL A 272 -9.14 -2.23 -19.18
C VAL A 272 -9.91 -1.36 -18.21
N VAL A 273 -9.60 -0.06 -18.16
CA VAL A 273 -10.30 0.89 -17.30
C VAL A 273 -11.29 1.70 -18.13
N LYS A 274 -12.57 1.62 -17.76
CA LYS A 274 -13.69 2.31 -18.41
C LYS A 274 -14.22 3.44 -17.54
N CYS A 275 -14.52 4.58 -18.15
CA CYS A 275 -15.19 5.72 -17.55
C CYS A 275 -16.21 6.30 -18.55
N GLY A 276 -17.49 5.95 -18.39
CA GLY A 276 -18.52 6.31 -19.36
C GLY A 276 -18.23 5.74 -20.74
N ASP A 277 -18.12 6.60 -21.75
CA ASP A 277 -17.81 6.21 -23.14
C ASP A 277 -16.30 6.01 -23.41
N TYR A 278 -15.44 6.38 -22.46
CA TYR A 278 -13.98 6.25 -22.60
C TYR A 278 -13.48 4.92 -22.01
N ALA A 279 -12.63 4.19 -22.74
CA ALA A 279 -11.97 2.99 -22.24
C ALA A 279 -10.51 2.93 -22.72
N ASN A 280 -9.59 2.53 -21.84
CA ASN A 280 -8.19 2.30 -22.18
C ASN A 280 -7.71 0.98 -21.56
N GLY A 281 -7.04 0.15 -22.36
CA GLY A 281 -6.37 -1.08 -21.92
C GLY A 281 -4.91 -0.81 -21.56
N PHE A 282 -4.43 -1.44 -20.50
CA PHE A 282 -3.06 -1.34 -20.02
C PHE A 282 -2.50 -2.73 -19.76
N LEU A 283 -1.34 -3.04 -20.35
CA LEU A 283 -0.69 -4.33 -20.22
C LEU A 283 0.51 -4.24 -19.26
N ASN A 284 0.66 -5.22 -18.37
CA ASN A 284 1.88 -5.40 -17.59
C ASN A 284 2.79 -6.46 -18.25
N SER A 285 3.93 -6.02 -18.77
CA SER A 285 4.88 -6.89 -19.48
C SER A 285 5.48 -7.96 -18.57
N PHE A 286 5.70 -7.66 -17.29
CA PHE A 286 6.24 -8.61 -16.33
C PHE A 286 5.28 -9.77 -16.08
N LEU A 287 4.01 -9.47 -15.80
CA LEU A 287 2.97 -10.47 -15.58
C LEU A 287 2.75 -11.32 -16.83
N LEU A 288 2.66 -10.69 -18.02
CA LEU A 288 2.48 -11.43 -19.26
C LEU A 288 3.64 -12.39 -19.55
N LYS A 289 4.89 -11.92 -19.47
CA LYS A 289 6.06 -12.71 -19.88
C LYS A 289 6.49 -13.72 -18.82
N ASN A 290 6.53 -13.33 -17.54
CA ASN A 290 7.14 -14.13 -16.48
C ASN A 290 6.14 -14.95 -15.69
N VAL A 291 4.87 -14.51 -15.60
CA VAL A 291 3.83 -15.23 -14.85
C VAL A 291 2.97 -16.05 -15.80
N SER A 292 2.36 -15.41 -16.81
CA SER A 292 1.42 -16.06 -17.73
C SER A 292 2.07 -16.68 -18.98
N GLN A 293 3.39 -16.55 -19.15
CA GLN A 293 4.14 -17.09 -20.31
C GLN A 293 3.54 -16.73 -21.69
N GLY A 294 2.99 -15.53 -21.82
CA GLY A 294 2.38 -15.02 -23.05
C GLY A 294 0.87 -15.26 -23.17
N ASP A 295 0.24 -15.97 -22.23
CA ASP A 295 -1.21 -16.11 -22.17
C ASP A 295 -1.86 -14.78 -21.73
N LEU A 296 -2.64 -14.15 -22.62
CA LEU A 296 -3.28 -12.86 -22.36
C LEU A 296 -4.52 -13.06 -21.48
N ARG A 297 -4.54 -12.40 -20.32
CA ARG A 297 -5.63 -12.48 -19.33
C ARG A 297 -6.12 -11.08 -19.02
N GLU A 298 -7.30 -10.75 -19.52
CA GLU A 298 -7.84 -9.39 -19.49
C GLU A 298 -8.98 -9.24 -18.48
N GLU A 299 -9.01 -8.11 -17.78
CA GLU A 299 -10.07 -7.75 -16.85
C GLU A 299 -10.53 -6.31 -17.11
N MET A 300 -11.86 -6.08 -17.12
CA MET A 300 -12.44 -4.75 -17.33
C MET A 300 -13.02 -4.21 -16.03
N ILE A 301 -12.71 -2.95 -15.72
CA ILE A 301 -13.08 -2.27 -14.48
C ILE A 301 -13.69 -0.92 -14.82
N GLU A 302 -14.86 -0.63 -14.25
CA GLU A 302 -15.54 0.65 -14.43
C GLU A 302 -15.23 1.58 -13.26
N VAL A 303 -14.62 2.74 -13.57
CA VAL A 303 -14.23 3.74 -12.58
C VAL A 303 -14.77 5.10 -13.01
N PRO A 304 -15.96 5.49 -12.51
CA PRO A 304 -16.69 6.69 -12.97
C PRO A 304 -15.94 8.01 -12.78
N TRP A 305 -15.00 8.07 -11.83
CA TRP A 305 -14.22 9.28 -11.57
C TRP A 305 -12.94 9.37 -12.42
N ALA A 306 -12.50 8.31 -13.09
CA ALA A 306 -11.25 8.27 -13.84
C ALA A 306 -11.42 8.89 -15.25
N THR A 307 -11.77 10.17 -15.30
CA THR A 307 -12.09 10.88 -16.54
C THR A 307 -10.88 11.13 -17.43
N THR A 308 -9.67 11.22 -16.85
CA THR A 308 -8.41 11.41 -17.59
C THR A 308 -7.67 10.10 -17.83
N PHE A 309 -6.87 10.05 -18.90
CA PHE A 309 -6.00 8.90 -19.19
C PHE A 309 -5.04 8.59 -18.03
N PHE A 310 -4.43 9.61 -17.41
CA PHE A 310 -3.53 9.42 -16.27
C PHE A 310 -4.27 8.83 -15.05
N ALA A 311 -5.50 9.26 -14.79
CA ALA A 311 -6.32 8.68 -13.74
C ALA A 311 -6.62 7.20 -14.04
N ARG A 312 -6.97 6.85 -15.29
CA ARG A 312 -7.19 5.46 -15.71
C ARG A 312 -5.93 4.60 -15.65
N ARG A 313 -4.78 5.14 -16.06
CA ARG A 313 -3.50 4.44 -15.98
C ARG A 313 -3.08 4.21 -14.53
N ALA A 314 -3.32 5.18 -13.64
CA ALA A 314 -3.07 5.02 -12.22
C ALA A 314 -3.95 3.90 -11.65
N VAL A 315 -5.25 3.87 -11.95
CA VAL A 315 -6.13 2.75 -11.59
C VAL A 315 -5.53 1.42 -12.08
N ALA A 316 -5.19 1.31 -13.36
CA ALA A 316 -4.66 0.06 -13.93
C ALA A 316 -3.36 -0.40 -13.25
N ALA A 317 -2.46 0.53 -12.97
CA ALA A 317 -1.23 0.21 -12.26
C ALA A 317 -1.49 -0.26 -10.82
N ALA A 318 -2.59 0.15 -10.17
CA ALA A 318 -2.99 -0.35 -8.85
C ALA A 318 -3.45 -1.80 -8.91
N TYR A 319 -4.21 -2.14 -9.94
CA TYR A 319 -4.62 -3.52 -10.18
C TYR A 319 -3.44 -4.41 -10.57
N HIS A 320 -2.50 -3.93 -11.39
CA HIS A 320 -1.25 -4.66 -11.67
C HIS A 320 -0.42 -4.89 -10.41
N LEU A 321 -0.31 -3.88 -9.52
CA LEU A 321 0.39 -4.04 -8.25
C LEU A 321 -0.30 -5.11 -7.37
N LYS A 322 -1.62 -5.08 -7.24
CA LYS A 322 -2.40 -6.12 -6.53
C LYS A 322 -2.14 -7.50 -7.14
N ALA A 323 -2.09 -7.62 -8.47
CA ALA A 323 -1.80 -8.87 -9.17
C ALA A 323 -0.37 -9.39 -8.89
N ILE A 324 0.64 -8.50 -8.90
CA ILE A 324 2.02 -8.85 -8.52
C ILE A 324 2.11 -9.32 -7.06
N GLN A 325 1.36 -8.69 -6.16
CA GLN A 325 1.33 -9.09 -4.75
C GLN A 325 0.67 -10.45 -4.51
N LYS A 326 -0.29 -10.83 -5.36
CA LYS A 326 -0.90 -12.17 -5.32
C LYS A 326 0.02 -13.24 -5.88
N PHE A 327 0.81 -12.92 -6.91
CA PHE A 327 1.72 -13.86 -7.58
C PHE A 327 2.70 -14.51 -6.62
N ARG A 328 3.29 -13.71 -5.71
CA ARG A 328 4.30 -14.17 -4.77
C ARG A 328 3.93 -13.76 -3.35
N THR A 329 3.69 -14.76 -2.51
CA THR A 329 3.51 -14.59 -1.08
C THR A 329 4.67 -15.25 -0.34
N LEU A 330 5.18 -14.56 0.67
CA LEU A 330 6.25 -15.04 1.52
C LEU A 330 5.84 -14.78 2.97
N THR A 331 5.65 -15.83 3.76
CA THR A 331 5.24 -15.71 5.16
C THR A 331 6.41 -16.07 6.06
N VAL A 332 6.80 -15.18 6.97
CA VAL A 332 7.91 -15.39 7.89
C VAL A 332 7.46 -15.31 9.34
N ALA A 333 7.95 -16.20 10.20
CA ALA A 333 7.75 -16.09 11.65
C ALA A 333 9.01 -15.53 12.29
N VAL A 334 8.83 -14.54 13.17
CA VAL A 334 9.92 -13.82 13.85
C VAL A 334 9.57 -13.59 15.32
N VAL A 335 10.59 -13.30 16.12
CA VAL A 335 10.40 -12.79 17.49
C VAL A 335 9.66 -11.46 17.42
N GLY A 336 8.64 -11.27 18.25
CA GLY A 336 7.75 -10.13 18.15
C GLY A 336 8.45 -8.80 18.44
N ASP A 337 8.16 -7.77 17.64
CA ASP A 337 8.60 -6.40 17.85
C ASP A 337 7.42 -5.45 17.55
N PRO A 338 6.92 -4.69 18.55
CA PRO A 338 5.74 -3.84 18.38
C PRO A 338 5.97 -2.65 17.45
N ARG A 339 7.21 -2.41 17.02
CA ARG A 339 7.59 -1.31 16.12
C ARG A 339 7.48 -1.71 14.65
N ILE A 340 7.31 -3.00 14.35
CA ILE A 340 7.03 -3.49 13.00
C ILE A 340 5.61 -3.05 12.64
N GLN A 341 5.48 -2.39 11.50
CA GLN A 341 4.20 -1.91 11.00
C GLN A 341 3.98 -2.42 9.58
N LEU A 342 2.72 -2.46 9.15
CA LEU A 342 2.37 -2.62 7.75
C LEU A 342 3.19 -1.64 6.91
N PHE A 343 3.61 -2.07 5.72
CA PHE A 343 4.40 -1.29 4.77
C PHE A 343 5.86 -1.02 5.18
N ASP A 344 6.36 -1.58 6.28
CA ASP A 344 7.81 -1.56 6.57
C ASP A 344 8.60 -2.43 5.58
N VAL A 345 9.80 -1.96 5.21
CA VAL A 345 10.76 -2.73 4.40
C VAL A 345 11.57 -3.64 5.32
N ILE A 346 11.60 -4.93 5.04
CA ILE A 346 12.37 -5.92 5.79
C ILE A 346 13.26 -6.74 4.86
N SER A 347 14.44 -7.09 5.32
CA SER A 347 15.36 -7.96 4.58
C SER A 347 15.31 -9.37 5.13
N VAL A 348 15.21 -10.35 4.24
CA VAL A 348 15.14 -11.77 4.62
C VAL A 348 16.32 -12.50 4.00
N TYR A 349 17.06 -13.23 4.84
CA TYR A 349 18.20 -14.05 4.46
C TYR A 349 17.94 -15.49 4.91
N ASN A 350 17.66 -16.36 3.95
CA ASN A 350 17.43 -17.77 4.21
C ASN A 350 18.14 -18.63 3.17
N ARG A 351 18.84 -19.65 3.66
CA ARG A 351 19.69 -20.51 2.83
C ARG A 351 18.86 -21.44 1.94
N ASP A 352 17.82 -22.04 2.48
CA ASP A 352 17.11 -23.13 1.82
C ASP A 352 16.15 -22.63 0.73
N SER A 353 15.48 -21.49 0.96
CA SER A 353 14.66 -20.81 -0.04
C SER A 353 15.48 -19.96 -1.03
N GLY A 354 16.77 -19.74 -0.76
CA GLY A 354 17.66 -18.88 -1.55
C GLY A 354 17.29 -17.40 -1.53
N GLN A 355 16.37 -16.97 -0.65
CA GLN A 355 15.93 -15.58 -0.57
C GLN A 355 16.99 -14.73 0.10
N GLN A 356 17.37 -13.65 -0.58
CA GLN A 356 18.32 -12.64 -0.12
C GLN A 356 17.87 -11.25 -0.56
N TRP A 357 16.62 -10.90 -0.29
CA TRP A 357 15.99 -9.68 -0.81
C TRP A 357 15.25 -8.89 0.27
N ASN A 358 14.88 -7.67 -0.12
CA ASN A 358 14.03 -6.79 0.65
C ASN A 358 12.57 -7.01 0.22
N TYR A 359 11.70 -7.15 1.21
CA TYR A 359 10.26 -7.33 1.05
C TYR A 359 9.51 -6.29 1.86
N PHE A 360 8.23 -6.13 1.56
CA PHE A 360 7.35 -5.23 2.28
C PHE A 360 6.36 -6.03 3.10
N VAL A 361 6.13 -5.58 4.34
CA VAL A 361 5.13 -6.19 5.22
C VAL A 361 3.73 -5.83 4.74
N LYS A 362 2.98 -6.82 4.26
CA LYS A 362 1.59 -6.70 3.83
C LYS A 362 0.60 -7.13 4.91
N GLY A 363 0.98 -8.06 5.77
CA GLY A 363 0.18 -8.54 6.89
C GLY A 363 1.02 -8.85 8.11
N ILE A 364 0.42 -8.72 9.29
CA ILE A 364 1.04 -9.01 10.58
C ILE A 364 0.02 -9.79 11.40
N ASN A 365 0.39 -10.99 11.84
CA ASN A 365 -0.28 -11.69 12.92
C ASN A 365 0.61 -11.66 14.17
N THR A 366 0.22 -10.89 15.16
CA THR A 366 0.92 -10.76 16.44
C THR A 366 0.29 -11.70 17.47
N MET A 367 1.09 -12.59 18.04
CA MET A 367 0.66 -13.51 19.09
C MET A 367 1.49 -13.27 20.35
N ILE A 368 0.81 -13.06 21.49
CA ILE A 368 1.42 -12.97 22.81
C ILE A 368 0.70 -13.94 23.73
N SER A 369 1.44 -14.86 24.33
CA SER A 369 0.96 -15.80 25.35
C SER A 369 2.00 -15.94 26.44
N ALA A 370 1.55 -16.23 27.67
CA ALA A 370 2.46 -16.55 28.76
C ALA A 370 3.28 -17.83 28.50
N ASP A 371 2.68 -18.80 27.79
CA ASP A 371 3.29 -20.11 27.55
C ASP A 371 4.20 -20.11 26.31
N ASP A 372 3.76 -19.45 25.24
CA ASP A 372 4.50 -19.44 23.97
C ASP A 372 5.51 -18.29 23.91
N GLY A 373 5.17 -17.11 24.44
CA GLY A 373 5.95 -15.89 24.29
C GLY A 373 5.28 -14.89 23.32
N PHE A 374 6.06 -13.95 22.81
CA PHE A 374 5.65 -12.94 21.84
C PHE A 374 6.32 -13.18 20.49
N TYR A 375 5.48 -13.51 19.50
CA TYR A 375 5.88 -13.76 18.12
C TYR A 375 5.03 -12.98 17.14
N GLN A 376 5.60 -12.76 15.96
CA GLN A 376 4.89 -12.18 14.84
C GLN A 376 5.09 -13.04 13.60
N THR A 377 3.99 -13.35 12.93
CA THR A 377 3.99 -13.90 11.59
C THR A 377 3.75 -12.75 10.63
N LEU A 378 4.69 -12.50 9.73
CA LEU A 378 4.65 -11.41 8.77
C LEU A 378 4.36 -11.98 7.38
N ASP A 379 3.30 -11.49 6.76
CA ASP A 379 3.03 -11.76 5.35
C ASP A 379 3.74 -10.69 4.52
N LEU A 380 4.63 -11.15 3.67
CA LEU A 380 5.52 -10.31 2.89
C LEU A 380 5.16 -10.37 1.42
N THR A 381 5.35 -9.24 0.76
CA THR A 381 5.12 -9.11 -0.66
C THR A 381 6.27 -8.36 -1.34
N VAL A 382 6.31 -8.48 -2.67
CA VAL A 382 7.28 -7.81 -3.52
C VAL A 382 6.55 -6.90 -4.50
N ASN A 383 7.20 -5.81 -4.86
CA ASN A 383 6.76 -4.94 -5.96
C ASN A 383 7.61 -5.18 -7.22
N TYR A 384 8.22 -6.35 -7.35
CA TYR A 384 9.04 -6.68 -8.51
C TYR A 384 8.16 -6.78 -9.76
N GLY A 385 8.47 -5.98 -10.79
CA GLY A 385 7.61 -5.85 -11.98
C GLY A 385 6.53 -4.77 -11.86
N TYR A 386 6.48 -4.04 -10.74
CA TYR A 386 5.71 -2.80 -10.67
C TYR A 386 6.41 -1.77 -11.53
N GLU A 387 5.74 -1.38 -12.60
CA GLU A 387 6.12 -0.25 -13.44
C GLU A 387 5.31 0.95 -12.92
N PRO A 388 5.81 1.75 -11.95
CA PRO A 388 5.22 3.05 -11.70
C PRO A 388 5.23 3.84 -13.01
N ALA A 389 4.30 4.80 -13.13
CA ALA A 389 4.18 5.71 -14.28
C ALA A 389 5.56 6.02 -14.90
N PRO A 390 5.68 6.02 -16.24
CA PRO A 390 7.00 6.07 -16.86
C PRO A 390 7.63 7.35 -16.35
N TYR A 391 8.73 7.20 -15.63
CA TYR A 391 9.60 8.31 -15.31
C TYR A 391 9.86 9.02 -16.63
N THR A 392 9.42 10.27 -16.75
CA THR A 392 9.76 11.10 -17.90
C THR A 392 10.93 11.98 -17.50
N ASP A 393 12.07 11.81 -18.17
CA ASP A 393 13.25 12.65 -18.02
C ASP A 393 12.95 14.14 -18.26
N ILE A 394 11.93 14.40 -19.09
CA ILE A 394 11.50 15.73 -19.51
C ILE A 394 10.10 16.01 -18.97
N THR A 395 9.93 17.20 -18.36
CA THR A 395 8.63 17.69 -17.88
C THR A 395 7.58 17.65 -18.99
N GLY A 396 6.43 17.06 -18.68
CA GLY A 396 5.36 16.89 -19.65
C GLY A 396 4.68 18.21 -20.06
N ILE A 397 4.18 18.25 -21.29
CA ILE A 397 3.42 19.39 -21.84
C ILE A 397 2.02 18.96 -22.26
N THR A 398 1.12 19.95 -22.43
CA THR A 398 -0.23 19.75 -22.95
C THR A 398 -0.41 20.51 -24.26
N VAL A 399 -0.96 19.86 -25.28
CA VAL A 399 -1.15 20.41 -26.62
C VAL A 399 -2.55 20.13 -27.16
N ASN A 400 -2.99 20.99 -28.07
CA ASN A 400 -4.31 20.90 -28.72
C ASN A 400 -4.20 20.57 -30.21
N VAL A 401 -3.17 19.81 -30.59
CA VAL A 401 -2.88 19.43 -31.97
C VAL A 401 -2.79 17.92 -32.07
N ASP A 402 -3.17 17.37 -33.22
CA ASP A 402 -3.12 15.94 -33.53
C ASP A 402 -1.72 15.48 -33.99
N THR A 403 -0.89 16.42 -34.41
CA THR A 403 0.50 16.19 -34.83
C THR A 403 1.37 17.29 -34.25
N LEU A 404 2.45 16.90 -33.59
CA LEU A 404 3.43 17.79 -33.01
C LEU A 404 4.68 17.84 -33.89
N ARG A 405 5.09 19.04 -34.30
CA ARG A 405 6.29 19.24 -35.10
C ARG A 405 7.46 19.59 -34.17
N LEU A 406 8.45 18.72 -34.10
CA LEU A 406 9.69 18.97 -33.39
C LEU A 406 10.72 19.58 -34.33
N LYS A 407 11.26 20.72 -33.95
CA LYS A 407 12.45 21.29 -34.56
C LYS A 407 13.65 20.94 -33.68
N LEU A 408 14.56 20.14 -34.24
CA LEU A 408 15.76 19.66 -33.55
C LEU A 408 17.01 20.15 -34.29
N TRP A 409 18.01 20.59 -33.54
CA TRP A 409 19.31 20.99 -34.06
C TRP A 409 20.41 20.81 -33.02
N ASP A 410 21.62 20.70 -33.52
CA ASP A 410 22.84 20.71 -32.71
C ASP A 410 23.19 22.15 -32.43
N TRP A 411 23.35 22.49 -31.15
CA TRP A 411 23.62 23.86 -30.72
C TRP A 411 25.08 24.08 -30.33
N ASP A 412 25.91 23.03 -30.28
CA ASP A 412 27.32 23.11 -29.90
C ASP A 412 28.23 22.86 -31.12
N LEU A 413 28.43 21.61 -31.53
CA LEU A 413 29.36 21.25 -32.60
C LEU A 413 28.82 20.07 -33.43
N GLU A 414 28.40 20.33 -34.67
CA GLU A 414 28.00 19.28 -35.61
C GLU A 414 29.11 18.23 -35.80
N ASP A 415 28.95 17.09 -35.13
CA ASP A 415 29.99 16.07 -34.99
C ASP A 415 29.56 14.65 -35.36
N GLY A 416 28.32 14.47 -35.81
CA GLY A 416 27.84 13.17 -36.30
C GLY A 416 26.82 12.47 -35.40
N ASP A 417 26.16 13.19 -34.49
CA ASP A 417 25.18 12.68 -33.52
C ASP A 417 23.93 12.05 -34.15
N LEU A 418 23.61 10.81 -33.76
CA LEU A 418 22.45 10.05 -34.24
C LEU A 418 21.52 9.67 -33.08
N LEU A 419 20.22 9.79 -33.33
CA LEU A 419 19.16 9.37 -32.40
C LEU A 419 18.01 8.63 -33.10
N ASN A 420 17.32 7.79 -32.36
CA ASN A 420 16.02 7.26 -32.75
C ASN A 420 14.92 7.98 -31.97
N ILE A 421 13.80 8.25 -32.63
CA ILE A 421 12.61 8.85 -32.00
C ILE A 421 11.48 7.84 -32.05
N TYR A 422 10.91 7.57 -30.89
CA TYR A 422 9.71 6.75 -30.74
C TYR A 422 8.56 7.58 -30.19
N CYS A 423 7.33 7.22 -30.55
CA CYS A 423 6.11 7.72 -29.93
C CYS A 423 5.21 6.52 -29.61
N ASN A 424 4.83 6.34 -28.35
CA ASN A 424 4.02 5.21 -27.86
C ASN A 424 4.56 3.85 -28.36
N ASP A 425 5.86 3.61 -28.15
CA ASP A 425 6.60 2.40 -28.57
C ASP A 425 6.67 2.16 -30.09
N LYS A 426 6.16 3.07 -30.91
CA LYS A 426 6.30 3.05 -32.37
C LYS A 426 7.47 3.90 -32.80
N LEU A 427 8.38 3.32 -33.60
CA LEU A 427 9.47 4.06 -34.22
C LEU A 427 8.90 5.08 -35.21
N ILE A 428 9.23 6.35 -35.00
CA ILE A 428 8.83 7.47 -35.87
C ILE A 428 9.98 7.83 -36.80
N GLU A 429 11.19 7.97 -36.25
CA GLU A 429 12.40 8.27 -37.02
C GLU A 429 13.56 7.37 -36.57
N GLU A 430 14.25 6.79 -37.55
CA GLU A 430 15.40 5.92 -37.36
C GLU A 430 16.70 6.62 -37.79
N ASN A 431 17.74 6.55 -36.96
CA ASN A 431 19.05 7.16 -37.22
C ASN A 431 18.95 8.63 -37.63
N TYR A 432 18.09 9.38 -36.95
CA TYR A 432 17.91 10.80 -37.15
C TYR A 432 19.22 11.53 -36.84
N PHE A 433 19.72 12.26 -37.83
CA PHE A 433 21.01 12.94 -37.76
C PHE A 433 20.83 14.38 -37.30
N ILE A 434 21.35 14.70 -36.10
CA ILE A 434 21.31 16.06 -35.58
C ILE A 434 22.34 16.90 -36.33
N ARG A 435 21.87 18.01 -36.94
CA ARG A 435 22.70 18.96 -37.69
C ARG A 435 22.60 20.34 -37.06
N ASN A 436 23.58 21.20 -37.34
CA ASN A 436 23.49 22.63 -36.99
C ASN A 436 22.32 23.32 -37.72
N ASN A 437 22.00 22.88 -38.94
CA ASN A 437 20.83 23.37 -39.65
C ASN A 437 19.57 22.65 -39.12
N PRO A 438 18.59 23.37 -38.55
CA PRO A 438 17.43 22.73 -37.93
C PRO A 438 16.62 21.92 -38.94
N THR A 439 16.25 20.71 -38.53
CA THR A 439 15.32 19.87 -39.30
C THR A 439 14.10 19.53 -38.46
N TYR A 440 13.05 19.09 -39.13
CA TYR A 440 11.73 18.92 -38.54
C TYR A 440 11.35 17.43 -38.50
N VAL A 441 10.74 17.01 -37.40
CA VAL A 441 10.15 15.69 -37.23
C VAL A 441 8.69 15.86 -36.83
N ASP A 442 7.79 15.25 -37.59
CA ASP A 442 6.36 15.29 -37.31
C ASP A 442 5.95 14.05 -36.54
N ILE A 443 5.50 14.24 -35.30
CA ILE A 443 5.09 13.18 -34.38
C ILE A 443 3.57 13.13 -34.32
N PRO A 444 2.92 12.09 -34.86
CA PRO A 444 1.49 11.91 -34.71
C PRO A 444 1.17 11.61 -33.24
N LEU A 445 0.14 12.29 -32.72
CA LEU A 445 -0.32 12.18 -31.35
C LEU A 445 -1.70 11.53 -31.31
N GLU A 446 -1.83 10.49 -30.49
CA GLU A 446 -3.12 9.92 -30.13
C GLU A 446 -3.81 10.82 -29.10
N TYR A 447 -5.15 10.76 -29.04
CA TYR A 447 -5.91 11.49 -28.03
C TYR A 447 -5.52 11.00 -26.62
N GLY A 448 -5.19 11.94 -25.73
CA GLY A 448 -4.61 11.61 -24.43
C GLY A 448 -3.08 11.74 -24.40
N VAL A 449 -2.42 10.97 -23.55
CA VAL A 449 -1.00 11.16 -23.25
C VAL A 449 -0.16 10.28 -24.16
N ASN A 450 0.78 10.91 -24.85
CA ASN A 450 1.76 10.28 -25.71
C ASN A 450 3.12 10.30 -25.03
N ILE A 451 3.85 9.18 -25.11
CA ILE A 451 5.22 9.08 -24.59
C ILE A 451 6.18 9.09 -25.77
N ILE A 452 7.02 10.12 -25.81
CA ILE A 452 8.07 10.28 -26.80
C ILE A 452 9.38 9.84 -26.17
N VAL A 453 10.13 8.98 -26.87
CA VAL A 453 11.43 8.47 -26.42
C VAL A 453 12.51 8.87 -27.41
N PHE A 454 13.56 9.52 -26.92
CA PHE A 454 14.76 9.84 -27.65
C PHE A 454 15.86 8.87 -27.24
N GLU A 455 16.23 7.95 -28.12
CA GLU A 455 17.29 6.96 -27.88
C GLU A 455 18.56 7.40 -28.61
N ALA A 456 19.68 7.55 -27.89
CA ALA A 456 20.95 7.90 -28.51
C ALA A 456 21.61 6.69 -29.18
N VAL A 457 21.92 6.80 -30.47
CA VAL A 457 22.47 5.72 -31.30
C VAL A 457 23.98 5.84 -31.43
N ARG A 458 24.46 7.05 -31.71
CA ARG A 458 25.88 7.32 -31.98
C ARG A 458 26.25 8.73 -31.55
N ASN A 459 27.39 8.87 -30.89
CA ASN A 459 28.00 10.17 -30.60
C ASN A 459 29.51 10.11 -30.89
N PRO A 460 30.00 10.75 -31.96
CA PRO A 460 31.41 10.62 -32.36
C PRO A 460 32.37 11.47 -31.55
N LYS A 461 31.94 12.64 -31.05
CA LYS A 461 32.76 13.55 -30.24
C LYS A 461 31.94 14.11 -29.06
N GLY A 462 32.62 14.48 -27.98
CA GLY A 462 31.97 15.21 -26.88
C GLY A 462 30.82 14.47 -26.17
N ILE A 463 29.68 15.16 -26.04
CA ILE A 463 28.41 14.75 -25.43
C ILE A 463 27.35 14.93 -26.53
N LEU A 464 26.40 14.00 -26.68
CA LEU A 464 25.36 14.19 -27.69
C LEU A 464 24.44 15.32 -27.24
N THR A 465 24.36 16.39 -28.01
CA THR A 465 23.55 17.57 -27.64
C THR A 465 22.53 17.93 -28.70
N GLY A 466 21.26 17.98 -28.31
CA GLY A 466 20.17 18.40 -29.19
C GLY A 466 19.30 19.43 -28.49
N ARG A 467 19.15 20.62 -29.10
CA ARG A 467 18.16 21.59 -28.64
C ARG A 467 16.84 21.37 -29.37
N LEU A 468 15.74 21.56 -28.64
CA LEU A 468 14.39 21.32 -29.14
C LEU A 468 13.51 22.56 -29.05
N GLN A 469 12.69 22.74 -30.08
CA GLN A 469 11.59 23.71 -30.14
C GLN A 469 10.35 22.96 -30.64
N VAL A 470 9.20 23.23 -30.03
CA VAL A 470 7.94 22.54 -30.32
C VAL A 470 7.03 23.46 -31.11
N LEU A 471 6.57 23.00 -32.26
CA LEU A 471 5.68 23.73 -33.16
C LEU A 471 4.42 22.91 -33.48
N ASP A 472 3.40 23.58 -33.98
CA ASP A 472 2.31 22.94 -34.70
C ASP A 472 2.67 22.69 -36.18
N THR A 473 1.79 22.01 -36.91
CA THR A 473 1.97 21.72 -38.34
C THR A 473 1.95 22.97 -39.24
N GLN A 474 1.48 24.11 -38.72
CA GLN A 474 1.47 25.42 -39.37
C GLN A 474 2.73 26.25 -39.04
N ASN A 475 3.69 25.67 -38.29
CA ASN A 475 4.90 26.30 -37.79
C ASN A 475 4.68 27.42 -36.76
N ASN A 476 3.54 27.45 -36.09
CA ASN A 476 3.37 28.29 -34.91
C ASN A 476 4.12 27.65 -33.75
N ILE A 477 4.86 28.48 -33.00
CA ILE A 477 5.62 28.02 -31.84
C ILE A 477 4.65 27.71 -30.70
N LEU A 478 4.59 26.44 -30.30
CA LEU A 478 3.84 25.99 -29.12
C LEU A 478 4.71 26.13 -27.86
N PHE A 479 5.97 25.74 -27.95
CA PHE A 479 6.97 25.92 -26.89
C PHE A 479 8.30 26.34 -27.51
N ASP A 480 8.83 27.46 -27.02
CA ASP A 480 10.06 28.03 -27.55
C ASP A 480 11.31 27.32 -26.99
N TYR A 481 12.44 27.48 -27.66
CA TYR A 481 13.70 26.89 -27.22
C TYR A 481 14.10 27.39 -25.82
N GLY A 482 14.55 26.48 -24.97
CA GLY A 482 14.82 26.75 -23.54
C GLY A 482 13.61 26.61 -22.61
N SER A 483 12.39 26.45 -23.15
CA SER A 483 11.21 26.10 -22.34
C SER A 483 11.22 24.63 -21.88
N LEU A 484 12.00 23.80 -22.56
CA LEU A 484 12.21 22.39 -22.28
C LEU A 484 13.72 22.14 -22.16
N PRO A 485 14.15 21.19 -21.31
CA PRO A 485 15.57 20.85 -21.14
C PRO A 485 16.16 20.32 -22.46
N ASP A 486 17.39 20.74 -22.75
CA ASP A 486 18.13 20.24 -23.91
C ASP A 486 18.38 18.71 -23.78
N LEU A 487 18.34 18.00 -24.92
CA LEU A 487 18.76 16.61 -25.00
C LEU A 487 20.28 16.55 -24.82
N SER A 488 20.73 15.73 -23.88
CA SER A 488 22.13 15.60 -23.50
C SER A 488 22.40 14.17 -23.09
N PHE A 489 23.28 13.48 -23.80
CA PHE A 489 23.63 12.09 -23.48
C PHE A 489 25.14 11.95 -23.27
N PRO A 490 25.59 11.44 -22.12
CA PRO A 490 27.00 11.31 -21.84
C PRO A 490 27.65 10.27 -22.76
N ARG A 491 28.94 10.44 -23.03
CA ARG A 491 29.72 9.50 -23.83
C ARG A 491 30.22 8.35 -22.98
N VAL A 492 29.37 7.34 -22.81
CA VAL A 492 29.66 6.13 -22.03
C VAL A 492 29.32 4.89 -22.85
N ASN A 493 30.04 3.78 -22.61
CA ASN A 493 29.73 2.46 -23.19
C ASN A 493 29.60 2.45 -24.73
N GLN A 494 30.56 3.02 -25.45
CA GLN A 494 30.59 3.02 -26.92
C GLN A 494 31.54 1.97 -27.51
N ASP A 495 31.26 1.53 -28.73
CA ASP A 495 32.15 0.68 -29.53
C ASP A 495 33.23 1.49 -30.28
N LYS A 496 34.02 0.80 -31.12
CA LYS A 496 35.12 1.41 -31.89
C LYS A 496 34.64 2.41 -32.95
N ASP A 497 33.39 2.31 -33.38
CA ASP A 497 32.75 3.17 -34.40
C ASP A 497 31.88 4.28 -33.76
N HIS A 498 31.95 4.39 -32.42
CA HIS A 498 31.27 5.35 -31.56
C HIS A 498 29.76 5.14 -31.41
N TYR A 499 29.27 3.94 -31.70
CA TYR A 499 27.91 3.54 -31.38
C TYR A 499 27.79 3.16 -29.92
N TYR A 500 26.67 3.52 -29.29
CA TYR A 500 26.36 3.08 -27.94
C TYR A 500 26.08 1.58 -27.91
N ILE A 501 26.85 0.83 -27.12
CA ILE A 501 26.66 -0.62 -26.88
C ILE A 501 25.37 -0.83 -26.07
N GLN A 502 25.14 0.03 -25.08
CA GLN A 502 23.87 0.17 -24.38
C GLN A 502 23.37 1.59 -24.62
N ARG A 503 22.28 1.72 -25.38
CA ARG A 503 21.76 3.01 -25.83
C ARG A 503 21.07 3.74 -24.68
N PRO A 504 21.57 4.90 -24.24
CA PRO A 504 20.87 5.71 -23.26
C PRO A 504 19.66 6.38 -23.93
N ALA A 505 18.56 6.51 -23.18
CA ALA A 505 17.33 7.12 -23.68
C ALA A 505 16.82 8.20 -22.73
N LYS A 506 16.16 9.22 -23.29
CA LYS A 506 15.38 10.23 -22.56
C LYS A 506 13.93 10.13 -22.96
N THR A 507 13.04 10.26 -22.00
CA THR A 507 11.59 10.08 -22.15
C THR A 507 10.85 11.38 -21.86
N TRP A 508 9.80 11.65 -22.63
CA TRP A 508 9.01 12.88 -22.56
C TRP A 508 7.52 12.59 -22.71
N SER A 509 6.69 13.21 -21.88
CA SER A 509 5.23 13.09 -21.98
C SER A 509 4.58 14.29 -22.68
N VAL A 510 3.69 14.02 -23.63
CA VAL A 510 2.90 15.04 -24.34
C VAL A 510 1.43 14.67 -24.29
N THR A 511 0.61 15.50 -23.65
CA THR A 511 -0.84 15.27 -23.51
C THR A 511 -1.61 16.02 -24.58
N ARG A 512 -2.28 15.30 -25.48
CA ARG A 512 -3.24 15.83 -26.45
C ARG A 512 -4.64 15.88 -25.82
N VAL A 513 -5.28 17.05 -25.85
CA VAL A 513 -6.59 17.28 -25.18
C VAL A 513 -7.81 17.37 -26.10
N ASN A 514 -7.65 17.56 -27.42
CA ASN A 514 -8.74 17.46 -28.40
C ASN A 514 -8.36 16.62 -29.62
#